data_AF-A0A971LFZ6-F1
#
_entry.id   AF-A0A971LFZ6-F1
#
_cell.length_a   1.000
_cell.length_b   1.000
_cell.length_c   1.000
_cell.angle_alpha   90.00
_cell.angle_beta   90.00
_cell.angle_gamma   90.00
#
_symmetry.space_group_name_H-M   'P 1'
#
loop_
_entity.id
_entity.type
_entity.pdbx_description
1 polymer ?
#
loop_
_entity_poly.entity_id
_entity_poly.type
_entity_poly.pdbx_seq_one_letter_code
_entity_poly.pdbx_strand_id
1 'polypeptide(L)'
;MRKFDTQVQHLKYKVLREVARHAFAGDLLSAVSEIPKTIVPGKNPSMRCCVYKERAILTERVRLAMGGDRRNRNVIEVIDIACDECPVGGYEVSQACRG
;
A
#
# COMPACT_ATOMS: atom_id res chain seq x y z
N MET A 1 8.59 -10.54 -22.27
CA MET A 1 8.08 -9.18 -22.04
C MET A 1 7.67 -9.03 -20.58
N ARG A 2 8.29 -8.13 -19.81
CA ARG A 2 7.88 -7.86 -18.42
C ARG A 2 6.52 -7.15 -18.43
N LYS A 3 5.53 -7.67 -17.67
CA LYS A 3 4.21 -7.03 -17.54
C LYS A 3 4.18 -5.90 -16.49
N PHE A 4 5.09 -5.94 -15.52
CA PHE A 4 5.26 -4.92 -14.48
C PHE A 4 6.75 -4.64 -14.31
N ASP A 5 7.10 -3.36 -14.13
CA ASP A 5 8.48 -2.92 -13.91
C ASP A 5 8.89 -3.06 -12.46
N THR A 6 7.94 -2.87 -11.53
CA THR A 6 8.19 -2.92 -10.09
C THR A 6 7.22 -3.84 -9.36
N GLN A 7 7.65 -4.37 -8.22
CA GLN A 7 6.77 -5.13 -7.33
C GLN A 7 5.60 -4.27 -6.80
N VAL A 8 5.80 -2.95 -6.66
CA VAL A 8 4.75 -2.01 -6.24
C VAL A 8 3.63 -1.91 -7.27
N GLN A 9 3.96 -1.87 -8.56
CA GLN A 9 2.96 -1.89 -9.65
C GLN A 9 2.18 -3.21 -9.66
N HIS A 10 2.88 -4.34 -9.52
CA HIS A 10 2.24 -5.65 -9.44
C HIS A 10 1.28 -5.73 -8.23
N LEU A 11 1.70 -5.20 -7.09
CA LEU A 11 0.86 -5.15 -5.88
C LEU A 11 -0.37 -4.25 -6.07
N LYS A 12 -0.20 -3.07 -6.69
CA LYS A 12 -1.31 -2.17 -7.04
C LYS A 12 -2.33 -2.89 -7.93
N TYR A 13 -1.87 -3.61 -8.95
CA TYR A 13 -2.73 -4.41 -9.80
C TYR A 13 -3.51 -5.49 -9.02
N LYS A 14 -2.85 -6.25 -8.14
CA LYS A 14 -3.51 -7.28 -7.32
C LYS A 14 -4.61 -6.69 -6.43
N VAL A 15 -4.34 -5.56 -5.77
CA VAL A 15 -5.33 -4.87 -4.92
C VAL A 15 -6.55 -4.46 -5.75
N LEU A 16 -6.34 -3.73 -6.85
CA LEU A 16 -7.43 -3.25 -7.70
C LEU A 16 -8.24 -4.40 -8.31
N ARG A 17 -7.56 -5.50 -8.69
CA ARG A 17 -8.22 -6.70 -9.21
C ARG A 17 -9.13 -7.35 -8.18
N GLU A 18 -8.66 -7.56 -6.95
CA GLU A 18 -9.46 -8.20 -5.90
C GLU A 18 -10.62 -7.32 -5.44
N VAL A 19 -10.39 -6.01 -5.30
CA VAL A 19 -11.47 -5.05 -5.00
C VAL A 19 -12.54 -5.09 -6.09
N ALA A 20 -12.14 -5.04 -7.37
CA ALA A 20 -13.08 -5.14 -8.48
C ALA A 20 -13.84 -6.48 -8.47
N ARG A 21 -13.13 -7.60 -8.24
CA ARG A 21 -13.74 -8.94 -8.18
C ARG A 21 -14.84 -9.01 -7.13
N HIS A 22 -14.58 -8.55 -5.92
CA HIS A 22 -15.56 -8.54 -4.83
C HIS A 22 -16.65 -7.47 -5.01
N ALA A 23 -16.33 -6.34 -5.63
CA ALA A 23 -17.34 -5.35 -6.02
C ALA A 23 -18.36 -5.93 -7.00
N PHE A 24 -17.90 -6.65 -8.03
CA PHE A 24 -18.77 -7.31 -9.00
C PHE A 24 -19.56 -8.49 -8.41
N ALA A 25 -19.01 -9.17 -7.40
CA ALA A 25 -19.71 -10.24 -6.70
C ALA A 25 -20.71 -9.73 -5.65
N GLY A 26 -20.69 -8.43 -5.29
CA GLY A 26 -21.58 -7.83 -4.30
C GLY A 26 -21.20 -8.10 -2.84
N ASP A 27 -20.02 -8.69 -2.57
CA ASP A 27 -19.56 -9.09 -1.23
C ASP A 27 -18.37 -8.25 -0.72
N LEU A 28 -18.08 -7.11 -1.37
CA LEU A 28 -16.92 -6.26 -1.09
C LEU A 28 -16.78 -5.88 0.38
N LEU A 29 -17.87 -5.44 1.03
CA LEU A 29 -17.82 -4.97 2.42
C LEU A 29 -17.39 -6.07 3.40
N SER A 30 -17.83 -7.31 3.18
CA SER A 30 -17.38 -8.47 3.95
C SER A 30 -15.95 -8.90 3.61
N ALA A 31 -15.53 -8.72 2.36
CA ALA A 31 -14.24 -9.17 1.87
C ALA A 31 -13.06 -8.24 2.19
N VAL A 32 -13.30 -6.99 2.58
CA VAL A 32 -12.24 -5.98 2.84
C VAL A 32 -11.11 -6.51 3.71
N SER A 33 -11.46 -7.21 4.80
CA SER A 33 -10.49 -7.77 5.77
C SER A 33 -9.76 -9.01 5.25
N GLU A 34 -10.32 -9.70 4.25
CA GLU A 34 -9.78 -10.94 3.69
C GLU A 34 -8.87 -10.68 2.48
N ILE A 35 -9.14 -9.63 1.69
CA ILE A 35 -8.34 -9.26 0.52
C ILE A 35 -6.82 -9.22 0.81
N PRO A 36 -6.35 -8.57 1.90
CA PRO A 36 -4.91 -8.56 2.23
C PRO A 36 -4.32 -9.96 2.48
N LYS A 37 -5.11 -10.88 3.05
CA LYS A 37 -4.69 -12.26 3.32
C LYS A 37 -4.62 -13.09 2.04
N THR A 38 -5.51 -12.82 1.09
CA THR A 38 -5.48 -13.43 -0.25
C THR A 38 -4.26 -12.97 -1.06
N ILE A 39 -3.91 -11.68 -0.98
CA ILE A 39 -2.78 -11.11 -1.72
C ILE A 39 -1.43 -11.57 -1.14
N VAL A 40 -1.32 -11.61 0.19
CA VAL A 40 -0.12 -12.07 0.93
C VAL A 40 -0.47 -13.32 1.75
N PRO A 41 -0.52 -14.50 1.10
CA PRO A 41 -0.78 -15.76 1.79
C PRO A 41 0.41 -16.18 2.65
N GLY A 42 0.14 -16.93 3.72
CA GLY A 42 1.18 -17.54 4.57
C GLY A 42 1.77 -16.59 5.62
N LYS A 43 2.99 -16.92 6.08
CA LYS A 43 3.69 -16.23 7.19
C LYS A 43 4.99 -15.51 6.76
N ASN A 44 5.41 -15.67 5.51
CA ASN A 44 6.63 -15.07 4.99
C ASN A 44 6.31 -13.73 4.31
N PRO A 45 6.94 -12.62 4.72
CA PRO A 45 6.78 -11.34 4.04
C PRO A 45 7.45 -11.35 2.67
N SER A 46 6.96 -10.54 1.73
CA SER A 46 7.52 -10.44 0.37
C SER A 46 8.44 -9.22 0.21
N MET A 47 8.05 -8.08 0.76
CA MET A 47 8.73 -6.80 0.54
C MET A 47 9.01 -6.01 1.83
N ARG A 48 8.30 -6.31 2.91
CA ARG A 48 8.36 -5.55 4.17
C ARG A 48 8.97 -6.39 5.30
N CYS A 49 9.21 -5.77 6.45
CA CYS A 49 9.82 -6.41 7.61
C CYS A 49 9.01 -7.60 8.15
N CYS A 50 7.68 -7.58 8.02
CA CYS A 50 6.82 -8.65 8.50
C CYS A 50 5.48 -8.69 7.75
N VAL A 51 4.81 -9.85 7.78
CA VAL A 51 3.48 -10.04 7.16
C VAL A 51 2.41 -9.14 7.78
N TYR A 52 2.56 -8.78 9.05
CA TYR A 52 1.64 -7.86 9.73
C TYR A 52 1.70 -6.49 9.09
N LYS A 53 2.90 -5.93 8.91
CA LYS A 53 3.08 -4.63 8.27
C LYS A 53 2.64 -4.64 6.81
N GLU A 54 2.95 -5.72 6.09
CA GLU A 54 2.55 -5.85 4.69
C GLU A 54 1.01 -5.89 4.53
N ARG A 55 0.32 -6.65 5.39
CA ARG A 55 -1.15 -6.73 5.40
C ARG A 55 -1.80 -5.44 5.88
N ALA A 56 -1.20 -4.74 6.85
CA ALA A 56 -1.71 -3.46 7.31
C ALA A 56 -1.64 -2.39 6.21
N ILE A 57 -0.49 -2.29 5.52
CA ILE A 57 -0.35 -1.39 4.36
C ILE A 57 -1.34 -1.76 3.25
N LEU A 58 -1.55 -3.06 3.01
CA LEU A 58 -2.51 -3.53 2.02
C LEU A 58 -3.96 -3.18 2.40
N THR A 59 -4.29 -3.22 3.68
CA THR A 59 -5.62 -2.82 4.17
C THR A 59 -5.89 -1.35 3.84
N GLU A 60 -4.92 -0.47 4.07
CA GLU A 60 -5.05 0.95 3.69
C GLU A 60 -5.14 1.13 2.17
N ARG A 61 -4.40 0.35 1.38
CA ARG A 61 -4.53 0.38 -0.09
C ARG A 61 -5.91 -0.06 -0.57
N VAL A 62 -6.53 -1.03 0.09
CA VAL A 62 -7.91 -1.44 -0.20
C VAL A 62 -8.88 -0.31 0.13
N ARG A 63 -8.74 0.36 1.28
CA ARG A 63 -9.56 1.53 1.64
C ARG A 63 -9.45 2.67 0.63
N LEU A 64 -8.23 2.98 0.19
CA LEU A 64 -8.00 3.97 -0.87
C LEU A 64 -8.65 3.54 -2.20
N ALA A 65 -8.56 2.26 -2.58
CA ALA A 65 -9.23 1.74 -3.76
C ALA A 65 -10.77 1.81 -3.67
N MET A 66 -11.32 1.83 -2.44
CA MET A 66 -12.76 1.99 -2.17
C MET A 66 -13.21 3.45 -2.04
N GLY A 67 -12.31 4.42 -2.24
CA GLY A 67 -12.64 5.84 -2.25
C GLY A 67 -12.02 6.69 -1.13
N GLY A 68 -11.13 6.13 -0.31
CA GLY A 68 -10.30 6.90 0.64
C GLY A 68 -11.08 7.57 1.78
N ASP A 69 -10.47 8.54 2.46
CA ASP A 69 -11.13 9.32 3.51
C ASP A 69 -11.89 10.51 2.90
N ARG A 70 -13.22 10.45 2.93
CA ARG A 70 -14.12 11.50 2.42
C ARG A 70 -13.98 12.84 3.16
N ARG A 71 -13.36 12.86 4.35
CA ARG A 71 -13.08 14.09 5.12
C ARG A 71 -11.76 14.72 4.70
N ASN A 72 -10.90 13.98 4.01
CA ASN A 72 -9.65 14.50 3.49
C ASN A 72 -9.93 15.26 2.19
N ARG A 73 -9.61 16.57 2.18
CA ARG A 73 -9.78 17.42 0.99
C ARG A 73 -8.61 17.32 0.02
N ASN A 74 -7.54 16.65 0.40
CA ASN A 74 -6.35 16.53 -0.43
C ASN A 74 -6.59 15.53 -1.56
N VAL A 75 -6.11 15.86 -2.75
CA VAL A 75 -6.13 14.95 -3.92
C VAL A 75 -5.22 13.74 -3.69
N ILE A 76 -4.19 13.91 -2.87
CA ILE A 76 -3.22 12.88 -2.52
C ILE A 76 -3.41 12.52 -1.05
N GLU A 77 -3.68 11.24 -0.80
CA GLU A 77 -3.78 10.66 0.53
C GLU A 77 -2.51 9.87 0.87
N VAL A 78 -1.98 10.09 2.07
CA VAL A 78 -0.79 9.42 2.57
C VAL A 78 -1.21 8.20 3.38
N ILE A 79 -0.47 7.10 3.24
CA ILE A 79 -0.64 5.90 4.08
C ILE A 79 0.37 5.98 5.21
N ASP A 80 -0.06 6.44 6.39
CA ASP A 80 0.84 6.71 7.53
C ASP A 80 1.70 5.50 7.91
N ILE A 81 1.09 4.31 8.01
CA ILE A 81 1.81 3.05 8.32
C ILE A 81 2.87 2.65 7.27
N ALA A 82 2.80 3.22 6.07
CA ALA A 82 3.83 3.06 5.04
C ALA A 82 4.94 4.12 5.14
N CYS A 83 4.68 5.26 5.80
CA CYS A 83 5.57 6.42 5.93
C CYS A 83 6.37 6.45 7.25
N ASP A 84 5.87 5.82 8.32
CA ASP A 84 6.44 5.89 9.69
C ASP A 84 7.83 5.27 9.88
N GLU A 85 8.43 4.66 8.86
CA GLU A 85 9.76 4.01 8.96
C GLU A 85 10.76 4.52 7.92
N CYS A 86 10.47 5.59 7.19
CA CYS A 86 11.52 6.22 6.39
C CYS A 86 12.56 6.82 7.34
N PRO A 87 13.84 6.41 7.31
CA PRO A 87 14.87 7.14 8.02
C PRO A 87 14.87 8.55 7.44
N VAL A 88 14.44 9.52 8.23
CA VAL A 88 14.73 10.94 7.98
C VAL A 88 16.23 11.11 8.20
N GLY A 89 17.03 10.63 7.25
CA GLY A 89 18.41 11.05 7.09
C GLY A 89 18.37 12.52 6.72
N GLY A 90 18.41 13.38 7.73
CA GLY A 90 18.70 14.80 7.51
C GLY A 90 20.09 14.91 6.93
N TYR A 91 20.23 15.53 5.77
CA TYR A 91 21.53 15.94 5.26
C TYR A 91 21.79 17.35 5.78
N GLU A 92 22.83 17.53 6.58
CA GLU A 92 23.34 18.86 6.91
C GLU A 92 24.31 19.28 5.81
N VAL A 93 23.91 20.25 4.98
CA VAL A 93 24.79 20.84 3.97
C VAL A 93 25.69 21.86 4.66
N SER A 94 26.92 21.46 4.96
CA SER A 94 27.93 22.35 5.55
C SER A 94 28.42 23.39 4.54
N GLN A 95 29.13 24.42 5.03
CA GLN A 95 29.74 25.46 4.18
C GLN A 95 30.76 24.89 3.18
N ALA A 96 31.31 23.70 3.42
CA ALA A 96 32.20 23.04 2.47
C ALA A 96 31.50 22.61 1.17
N CYS A 97 30.17 22.50 1.18
CA CYS A 97 29.35 22.16 0.02
C CYS A 97 28.70 23.40 -0.63
N ARG A 98 28.89 24.58 -0.06
CA ARG A 98 28.49 25.87 -0.64
C ARG A 98 29.71 26.46 -1.32
N GLY A 99 30.01 25.96 -2.52
CA GLY A 99 31.02 26.57 -3.39
C GLY A 99 30.75 28.04 -3.65
#